data_AF-A0A0R2LIE6-F1
#
_entry.id   AF-A0A0R2LIE6-F1
#
_cell.length_a   1.000
_cell.length_b   1.000
_cell.length_c   1.000
_cell.angle_alpha   90.00
_cell.angle_beta   90.00
_cell.angle_gamma   90.00
#
_symmetry.space_group_name_H-M   'P 1'
#
loop_
_entity.id
_entity.type
_entity.pdbx_description
1 polymer ?
#
loop_
_entity_poly.entity_id
_entity_poly.type
_entity_poly.pdbx_seq_one_letter_code
_entity_poly.pdbx_strand_id
1 'polypeptide(L)' 'MSISLDGRALPGSVLNLNERELVFLDSYGYHLRIDAIDGHPISVYDEADDRVYQLSSCDSDHK' A
#
# COMPACT_ATOMS: atom_id res chain seq x y z
N MET A 1 2.57 14.43 -7.31
CA MET A 1 1.73 13.24 -7.57
C MET A 1 0.85 13.04 -6.35
N SER A 2 -0.47 13.04 -6.51
CA SER A 2 -1.43 12.85 -5.42
C SER A 2 -2.05 11.46 -5.56
N ILE A 3 -1.95 10.62 -4.53
CA ILE A 3 -2.64 9.33 -4.48
C ILE A 3 -4.04 9.59 -3.92
N SER A 4 -5.04 9.01 -4.57
CA SER A 4 -6.43 9.00 -4.09
C SER A 4 -6.87 7.57 -3.85
N LEU A 5 -7.31 7.25 -2.63
CA LEU A 5 -7.92 5.97 -2.27
C LEU A 5 -9.40 6.23 -1.97
N ASP A 6 -10.31 5.53 -2.66
CA ASP A 6 -11.77 5.67 -2.50
C ASP A 6 -12.30 7.12 -2.62
N GLY A 7 -11.71 7.91 -3.52
CA GLY A 7 -12.07 9.32 -3.74
C GLY A 7 -11.59 10.28 -2.65
N ARG A 8 -10.85 9.79 -1.66
CA ARG A 8 -10.16 10.63 -0.66
C ARG A 8 -8.72 10.79 -1.08
N ALA A 9 -8.26 12.03 -1.18
CA ALA A 9 -6.84 12.31 -1.32
C ALA A 9 -6.13 11.75 -0.08
N LEU A 10 -5.18 10.85 -0.28
CA LEU A 10 -4.34 10.35 0.79
C LEU A 10 -3.19 11.35 0.96
N PRO A 11 -3.17 12.16 2.03
CA PRO A 11 -2.09 13.10 2.25
C PRO A 11 -0.81 12.33 2.56
N GLY A 12 0.16 12.45 1.66
CA GLY A 12 1.45 11.78 1.79
C GLY A 12 2.22 11.79 0.47
N SER A 13 3.39 11.17 0.49
CA SER A 13 4.31 11.16 -0.65
C SER A 13 4.76 9.75 -0.97
N VAL A 14 4.81 9.43 -2.27
CA VAL A 14 5.47 8.21 -2.74
C VAL A 14 6.97 8.43 -2.68
N LEU A 15 7.67 7.67 -1.85
CA LEU A 15 9.13 7.70 -1.76
C LEU A 15 9.77 6.75 -2.76
N ASN A 16 9.17 5.58 -2.97
CA ASN A 16 9.66 4.58 -3.91
C ASN A 16 8.48 3.87 -4.59
N LEU A 17 8.61 3.56 -5.87
CA LEU A 17 7.64 2.77 -6.62
C LEU A 17 8.38 1.95 -7.68
N ASN A 18 8.31 0.63 -7.57
CA ASN A 18 8.83 -0.32 -8.54
C ASN A 18 7.94 -1.58 -8.58
N GLU A 19 8.31 -2.56 -9.40
CA GLU A 19 7.52 -3.79 -9.61
C GLU A 19 7.40 -4.69 -8.37
N ARG A 20 8.25 -4.49 -7.36
CA ARG A 20 8.33 -5.30 -6.14
C ARG A 20 7.78 -4.59 -4.93
N GLU A 21 7.86 -3.26 -4.88
CA GLU A 21 7.42 -2.50 -3.72
C GLU A 21 6.97 -1.08 -4.07
N LEU A 22 6.03 -0.59 -3.26
CA LEU A 22 5.64 0.82 -3.16
C LEU A 22 5.87 1.27 -1.72
N VAL A 23 6.68 2.31 -1.53
CA VAL A 23 6.91 2.94 -0.24
C VAL A 23 6.20 4.30 -0.22
N PHE A 24 5.27 4.44 0.69
CA PHE A 24 4.47 5.65 0.91
C PHE A 24 4.78 6.23 2.28
N LEU A 25 5.05 7.54 2.32
CA LEU A 25 5.19 8.31 3.55
C LEU A 25 3.88 9.03 3.82
N ASP A 26 3.26 8.75 4.96
CA ASP A 26 2.02 9.41 5.36
C ASP A 26 2.25 10.83 5.91
N SER A 27 1.17 11.51 6.28
CA SER A 27 1.24 12.86 6.87
C SER A 27 1.82 12.92 8.29
N TYR A 28 1.91 11.78 8.98
CA TYR A 28 2.42 11.69 10.35
C TYR A 28 3.93 11.37 10.38
N GLY A 29 4.51 11.01 9.23
CA GLY A 29 5.93 10.69 9.08
C GLY A 29 6.22 9.20 9.14
N TYR A 30 5.20 8.34 9.05
CA TYR A 30 5.35 6.88 9.05
C TYR A 30 5.36 6.31 7.63
N HIS A 31 6.13 5.24 7.46
CA HIS A 31 6.20 4.50 6.21
C HIS A 31 5.16 3.38 6.13
N LEU A 32 4.40 3.39 5.05
CA LEU A 32 3.63 2.25 4.58
C LEU A 32 4.38 1.62 3.40
N ARG A 33 4.77 0.36 3.52
CA ARG A 33 5.38 -0.39 2.42
C ARG A 33 4.42 -1.46 1.93
N ILE A 34 4.08 -1.38 0.65
CA ILE A 34 3.28 -2.39 -0.04
C ILE A 34 4.24 -3.27 -0.82
N ASP A 35 4.30 -4.55 -0.49
CA ASP A 35 5.09 -5.53 -1.21
C ASP A 35 4.25 -6.18 -2.31
N ALA A 36 4.86 -6.41 -3.47
CA ALA A 36 4.24 -6.99 -4.64
C ALA A 36 5.10 -8.13 -5.23
N ILE A 37 4.43 -9.16 -5.72
CA ILE A 37 5.03 -10.24 -6.50
C ILE A 37 4.36 -10.25 -7.87
N ASP A 38 5.16 -10.23 -8.93
CA ASP A 38 4.68 -10.19 -10.32
C ASP A 38 3.67 -9.06 -10.57
N GLY A 39 3.90 -7.89 -9.97
CA GLY A 39 3.01 -6.73 -10.06
C GLY A 39 1.72 -6.83 -9.24
N HIS A 40 1.52 -7.90 -8.48
CA HIS A 40 0.36 -8.10 -7.61
C HIS A 40 0.73 -7.81 -6.15
N PRO A 41 0.06 -6.85 -5.48
CA PRO A 41 0.34 -6.54 -4.09
C PRO A 41 -0.09 -7.71 -3.19
N ILE A 42 0.81 -8.15 -2.33
CA ILE A 42 0.62 -9.32 -1.44
C ILE A 42 0.53 -8.95 0.04
N SER A 43 1.16 -7.84 0.45
CA SER A 43 1.16 -7.41 1.84
C SER A 43 1.41 -5.93 1.99
N VAL A 44 0.99 -5.39 3.14
CA VAL A 44 1.27 -4.02 3.58
C VAL A 44 1.97 -4.08 4.93
N TYR A 45 3.19 -3.56 5.00
CA TYR A 45 3.88 -3.29 6.25
C TYR A 45 3.56 -1.86 6.72
N ASP A 46 3.14 -1.75 7.97
CA ASP A 46 2.83 -0.51 8.67
C ASP A 46 3.88 -0.26 9.77
N GLU A 47 4.66 0.80 9.61
CA GLU A 47 5.71 1.19 10.54
C GLU A 47 5.17 1.70 11.89
N ALA A 48 4.00 2.33 11.92
CA ALA A 48 3.45 2.90 13.16
C ALA A 48 3.09 1.79 14.16
N ASP A 49 2.59 0.68 13.65
CA ASP A 49 2.18 -0.48 14.45
C ASP A 49 3.20 -1.62 14.48
N ASP A 50 4.29 -1.53 13.69
CA ASP A 50 5.25 -2.61 13.42
C ASP A 50 4.53 -3.91 13.03
N ARG A 51 3.62 -3.81 12.03
CA ARG A 51 2.72 -4.89 11.62
C ARG A 51 2.69 -5.11 10.13
N VAL A 52 2.48 -6.36 9.74
CA VAL A 52 2.26 -6.76 8.35
C VAL A 52 0.83 -7.27 8.18
N TYR A 53 0.09 -6.63 7.28
CA TYR A 53 -1.23 -7.04 6.84
C TYR A 53 -1.10 -7.82 5.52
N GLN A 54 -1.57 -9.06 5.49
CA GLN A 54 -1.63 -9.85 4.26
C GLN A 54 -2.84 -9.40 3.42
N LEU A 55 -2.60 -9.11 2.14
CA LEU A 55 -3.65 -8.75 1.21
C LEU A 55 -4.21 -10.03 0.60
N SER A 56 -5.48 -10.31 0.90
CA SER A 56 -6.21 -11.38 0.22
C SER A 56 -6.70 -10.87 -1.12
N SER A 57 -6.51 -11.67 -2.18
CA SER A 57 -7.21 -11.45 -3.44
C SER A 57 -8.71 -11.41 -3.14
N CYS A 58 -9.38 -10.32 -3.48
CA CYS A 58 -10.84 -10.29 -3.47
C CYS A 58 -11.31 -11.09 -4.69
N ASP A 59 -11.30 -12.42 -4.60
CA ASP A 59 -12.02 -13.25 -5.55
C ASP A 59 -13.49 -12.88 -5.40
N SER A 60 -13.97 -12.10 -6.36
CA SER A 60 -15.39 -11.82 -6.54
C SER A 60 -16.04 -13.10 -7.07
N ASP A 61 -16.14 -14.13 -6.23
CA ASP A 61 -17.03 -15.28 -6.46
C ASP A 61 -18.46 -14.79 -6.20
N HIS A 62 -19.07 -14.17 -7.20
CA HIS A 62 -20.53 -14.05 -7.29
C HIS A 62 -20.95 -14.49 -8.68
N LYS A 63 -21.17 -15.80 -8.74
CA LYS A 63 -21.82 -16.58 -9.79
C LYS A 63 -23.27 -16.15 -10.04
#